data_AF-A0A7G9Y8Q9-F1
#
_entry.id   AF-A0A7G9Y8Q9-F1
#
_cell.length_a   1.000
_cell.length_b   1.000
_cell.length_c   1.000
_cell.angle_alpha   90.00
_cell.angle_beta   90.00
_cell.angle_gamma   90.00
#
_symmetry.space_group_name_H-M   'P 1'
#
loop_
_entity.id
_entity.type
_entity.pdbx_description
1 polymer ?
#
loop_
_entity_poly.entity_id
_entity_poly.type
_entity_poly.pdbx_seq_one_letter_code
_entity_poly.pdbx_strand_id
1 'polypeptide(L)'
;MLNCKDVIEKIWWAIPPVVIVFVFFPLVIIVIEGGCSFDKCVFWLQYLFFSPIGRIYVIFTFGFGGAGYYLVRKKKLSLRIVIPILLGIVGFVIGLFMALILAGSEGAY
;
A
#
# COMPACT_ATOMS: atom_id res chain seq x y z
N MET A 1 -34.53 -2.18 10.47
CA MET A 1 -33.48 -2.95 9.79
C MET A 1 -32.40 -1.97 9.36
N LEU A 2 -31.23 -2.00 10.01
CA LEU A 2 -30.05 -1.32 9.46
C LEU A 2 -29.81 -1.94 8.08
N ASN A 3 -29.88 -1.14 7.03
CA ASN A 3 -29.54 -1.58 5.68
C ASN A 3 -28.06 -1.97 5.67
N CYS A 4 -27.74 -3.24 5.92
CA CYS A 4 -26.36 -3.76 5.88
C CYS A 4 -25.65 -3.37 4.59
N LYS A 5 -26.38 -3.24 3.49
CA LYS A 5 -25.87 -2.78 2.20
C LYS A 5 -25.26 -1.38 2.26
N ASP A 6 -25.93 -0.43 2.92
CA ASP A 6 -25.44 0.95 3.05
C ASP A 6 -24.22 1.04 3.98
N VAL A 7 -24.16 0.19 5.00
CA VAL A 7 -23.00 0.10 5.90
C VAL A 7 -21.79 -0.46 5.17
N ILE A 8 -21.97 -1.54 4.39
CA ILE A 8 -20.92 -2.14 3.57
C ILE A 8 -20.41 -1.11 2.56
N GLU A 9 -21.29 -0.36 1.90
CA GLU A 9 -20.94 0.70 0.95
C GLU A 9 -20.20 1.90 1.58
N LYS A 10 -20.28 2.09 2.91
CA LYS A 10 -19.52 3.10 3.64
C LYS A 10 -18.17 2.63 4.15
N ILE A 11 -17.91 1.33 4.22
CA ILE A 11 -16.68 0.78 4.85
C ILE A 11 -15.72 0.20 3.79
N TRP A 12 -16.20 -0.24 2.63
CA TRP A 12 -15.35 -0.93 1.64
C TRP A 12 -14.16 -0.12 1.13
N TRP A 13 -14.17 1.22 1.22
CA TRP A 13 -13.04 2.06 0.83
C TRP A 13 -11.81 1.87 1.72
N ALA A 14 -12.00 1.35 2.95
CA ALA A 14 -10.90 1.00 3.85
C ALA A 14 -10.25 -0.35 3.49
N ILE A 15 -10.90 -1.19 2.68
CA ILE A 15 -10.38 -2.52 2.33
C ILE A 15 -9.07 -2.42 1.52
N PRO A 16 -8.98 -1.63 0.43
CA PRO A 16 -7.73 -1.52 -0.34
C PRO A 16 -6.50 -1.13 0.49
N PRO A 17 -6.51 -0.04 1.29
CA PRO A 17 -5.34 0.32 2.08
C PRO A 17 -5.01 -0.72 3.15
N VAL A 18 -6.02 -1.36 3.77
CA VAL A 18 -5.80 -2.44 4.75
C VAL A 18 -5.13 -3.65 4.09
N VAL A 19 -5.60 -4.07 2.92
CA VAL A 19 -5.00 -5.20 2.18
C VAL A 19 -3.55 -4.89 1.81
N ILE A 20 -3.27 -3.66 1.37
CA ILE A 20 -1.91 -3.26 1.04
C ILE A 20 -1.03 -3.33 2.29
N VAL A 21 -1.39 -2.66 3.39
CA VAL A 21 -0.56 -2.52 4.60
C VAL A 21 -0.40 -3.84 5.36
N PHE A 22 -1.46 -4.64 5.50
CA PHE A 22 -1.45 -5.81 6.38
C PHE A 22 -1.27 -7.14 5.65
N VAL A 23 -1.41 -7.17 4.32
CA VAL A 23 -1.23 -8.42 3.54
C VAL A 23 -0.05 -8.27 2.59
N PHE A 24 -0.08 -7.27 1.72
CA PHE A 24 0.94 -7.14 0.68
C PHE A 24 2.32 -6.78 1.25
N PHE A 25 2.39 -5.81 2.15
CA PHE A 25 3.67 -5.40 2.77
C PHE A 25 4.37 -6.54 3.53
N PRO A 26 3.71 -7.28 4.45
CA PRO A 26 4.32 -8.43 5.11
C PRO A 26 4.76 -9.52 4.13
N LEU A 27 3.98 -9.78 3.08
CA LEU A 27 4.37 -10.73 2.03
C LEU A 27 5.67 -10.33 1.34
N VAL A 28 5.84 -9.05 1.00
CA VAL A 28 7.07 -8.56 0.39
C VAL A 28 8.26 -8.76 1.32
N ILE A 29 8.11 -8.48 2.62
CA ILE A 29 9.17 -8.69 3.62
C ILE A 29 9.54 -10.18 3.71
N ILE A 30 8.54 -11.08 3.75
CA ILE A 30 8.79 -12.53 3.77
C ILE A 30 9.60 -12.97 2.55
N VAL A 31 9.28 -12.43 1.37
CA VAL A 31 9.98 -12.76 0.13
C VAL A 31 11.40 -12.22 0.11
N ILE A 32 11.63 -11.00 0.59
CA ILE A 32 12.96 -10.35 0.59
C ILE A 32 13.87 -10.92 1.68
N GLU A 33 13.35 -11.12 2.90
CA GLU A 33 14.15 -11.49 4.08
C GLU A 33 14.08 -12.98 4.44
N GLY A 34 13.25 -13.77 3.76
CA GLY A 34 13.09 -15.21 4.03
C GLY A 34 12.24 -15.57 5.26
N GLY A 35 11.59 -14.59 5.90
CA GLY A 35 10.63 -14.80 7.00
C GLY A 35 10.16 -13.49 7.65
N CYS A 36 8.93 -13.47 8.22
CA CYS A 36 8.49 -12.37 9.10
C CYS A 36 8.37 -12.84 10.54
N SER A 37 9.09 -12.18 11.45
CA SER A 37 8.74 -12.14 12.86
C SER A 37 7.90 -10.89 13.14
N PHE A 38 7.13 -10.89 14.23
CA PHE A 38 6.33 -9.72 14.60
C PHE A 38 7.19 -8.47 14.76
N ASP A 39 8.38 -8.58 15.36
CA ASP A 39 9.31 -7.47 15.55
C ASP A 39 9.78 -6.86 14.22
N LYS A 40 10.06 -7.71 13.21
CA LYS A 40 10.43 -7.26 11.87
C LYS A 40 9.27 -6.54 11.19
N CYS A 41 8.07 -7.12 11.26
CA CYS A 41 6.88 -6.52 10.70
C CYS A 41 6.59 -5.15 11.36
N VAL A 42 6.79 -4.99 12.68
CA VAL A 42 6.68 -3.70 13.40
C VAL A 42 7.78 -2.71 12.99
N PHE A 43 9.04 -3.16 12.90
CA PHE A 43 10.17 -2.33 12.47
C PHE A 43 9.95 -1.77 11.07
N TRP A 44 9.53 -2.60 10.11
CA TRP A 44 9.23 -2.16 8.75
C TRP A 44 8.05 -1.19 8.69
N LEU A 45 7.03 -1.41 9.51
CA LEU A 45 5.89 -0.48 9.62
C LEU A 45 6.36 0.89 10.13
N GLN A 46 7.21 0.91 11.17
CA GLN A 46 7.83 2.14 11.64
C GLN A 46 8.71 2.78 10.58
N TYR A 47 9.53 2.00 9.88
CA TYR A 47 10.37 2.48 8.80
C TYR A 47 9.52 3.15 7.70
N LEU A 48 8.43 2.52 7.28
CA LEU A 48 7.51 3.06 6.27
C LEU A 48 6.94 4.43 6.62
N PHE A 49 6.49 4.65 7.85
CA PHE A 49 5.84 5.92 8.22
C PHE A 49 6.82 6.99 8.75
N PHE A 50 7.93 6.58 9.37
CA PHE A 50 8.84 7.50 10.05
C PHE A 50 10.15 7.77 9.30
N SER A 51 10.60 6.89 8.40
CA SER A 51 11.80 7.14 7.58
C SER A 51 11.48 8.06 6.39
N PRO A 52 12.37 9.01 6.02
CA PRO A 52 12.22 9.82 4.81
C PRO A 52 12.02 8.96 3.55
N ILE A 53 12.80 7.88 3.42
CA ILE A 53 12.71 6.93 2.31
C ILE A 53 11.40 6.15 2.41
N GLY A 54 11.05 5.68 3.62
CA GLY A 54 9.77 5.04 3.95
C GLY A 54 8.55 5.82 3.43
N ARG A 55 8.54 7.13 3.67
CA ARG A 55 7.44 8.02 3.29
C ARG A 55 7.25 8.12 1.78
N ILE A 56 8.32 7.98 0.99
CA ILE A 56 8.23 7.95 -0.47
C ILE A 56 7.36 6.77 -0.89
N TYR A 57 7.61 5.57 -0.34
CA TYR A 57 6.76 4.39 -0.61
C TYR A 57 5.30 4.67 -0.26
N VAL A 58 5.03 5.23 0.92
CA VAL A 58 3.66 5.53 1.39
C VAL A 58 2.97 6.51 0.44
N ILE A 59 3.64 7.61 0.07
CA ILE A 59 3.06 8.62 -0.83
C ILE A 59 2.70 8.01 -2.17
N PHE A 60 3.60 7.25 -2.79
CA PHE A 60 3.31 6.63 -4.08
C PHE A 60 2.23 5.55 -3.98
N THR A 61 2.28 4.70 -2.96
CA THR A 61 1.32 3.61 -2.75
C THR A 61 -0.10 4.14 -2.51
N PHE A 62 -0.26 5.06 -1.56
CA PHE A 62 -1.57 5.65 -1.25
C PHE A 62 -2.02 6.66 -2.30
N GLY A 63 -1.08 7.37 -2.94
CA GLY A 63 -1.38 8.30 -4.03
C GLY A 63 -1.95 7.58 -5.25
N PHE A 64 -1.30 6.52 -5.72
CA PHE A 64 -1.79 5.72 -6.84
C PHE A 64 -3.04 4.91 -6.45
N GLY A 65 -3.09 4.33 -5.26
CA GLY A 65 -4.28 3.64 -4.77
C GLY A 65 -5.50 4.57 -4.66
N GLY A 66 -5.30 5.79 -4.15
CA GLY A 66 -6.33 6.82 -4.05
C GLY A 66 -6.78 7.34 -5.42
N ALA A 67 -5.84 7.56 -6.35
CA ALA A 67 -6.17 7.90 -7.73
C ALA A 67 -6.98 6.78 -8.40
N GLY A 68 -6.56 5.53 -8.19
CA GLY A 68 -7.29 4.34 -8.63
C GLY A 68 -8.71 4.32 -8.12
N TYR A 69 -8.90 4.57 -6.83
CA TYR A 69 -10.21 4.64 -6.18
C TYR A 69 -11.10 5.71 -6.82
N TYR A 70 -10.53 6.89 -7.07
CA TYR A 70 -11.26 8.00 -7.70
C TYR A 70 -11.77 7.64 -9.10
N LEU A 71 -10.96 6.95 -9.91
CA LEU A 71 -11.33 6.50 -11.26
C LEU A 71 -12.50 5.52 -11.26
N VAL A 72 -12.59 4.66 -10.24
CA VAL A 72 -13.59 3.58 -10.18
C VAL A 72 -14.77 3.86 -9.26
N ARG A 73 -14.84 5.04 -8.63
CA ARG A 73 -15.85 5.37 -7.61
C ARG A 73 -17.31 5.15 -8.04
N LYS A 74 -17.61 5.25 -9.34
CA LYS A 74 -18.96 5.03 -9.91
C LYS A 74 -19.16 3.61 -10.50
N LYS A 75 -18.17 2.73 -10.40
CA LYS A 75 -18.20 1.36 -10.95
C LYS A 75 -18.66 0.34 -9.90
N LYS A 76 -18.77 -0.93 -10.30
CA LYS A 76 -19.16 -2.04 -9.41
C LYS A 76 -18.22 -2.14 -8.20
N LEU A 77 -18.75 -2.62 -7.06
CA LEU A 77 -18.00 -2.79 -5.80
C LEU A 77 -16.69 -3.58 -5.97
N SER A 78 -16.69 -4.63 -6.80
CA SER A 78 -15.49 -5.42 -7.07
C SER A 78 -14.36 -4.59 -7.71
N LEU A 79 -14.65 -3.83 -8.77
CA LEU A 79 -13.69 -2.94 -9.43
C LEU A 79 -13.18 -1.85 -8.48
N ARG A 80 -14.08 -1.39 -7.61
CA ARG A 80 -13.83 -0.44 -6.54
C ARG A 80 -12.82 -0.93 -5.50
N ILE A 81 -12.65 -2.25 -5.34
CA ILE A 81 -11.63 -2.84 -4.46
C ILE A 81 -10.37 -3.23 -5.26
N VAL A 82 -10.55 -3.90 -6.40
CA VAL A 82 -9.44 -4.49 -7.18
C VAL A 82 -8.53 -3.42 -7.78
N ILE A 83 -9.10 -2.39 -8.41
CA ILE A 83 -8.29 -1.38 -9.12
C ILE A 83 -7.42 -0.56 -8.15
N PRO A 84 -7.92 -0.08 -7.00
CA PRO A 84 -7.08 0.60 -6.02
C PRO A 84 -5.96 -0.28 -5.44
N ILE A 85 -6.21 -1.58 -5.25
CA ILE A 85 -5.17 -2.51 -4.81
C ILE A 85 -4.08 -2.66 -5.86
N LEU A 86 -4.47 -2.92 -7.12
CA LEU A 86 -3.51 -3.07 -8.22
C LEU A 86 -2.68 -1.80 -8.43
N LEU A 87 -3.32 -0.63 -8.45
CA LEU A 87 -2.62 0.64 -8.58
C LEU A 87 -1.77 0.97 -7.36
N GLY A 88 -2.21 0.60 -6.16
CA GLY A 88 -1.39 0.71 -4.94
C GLY A 88 -0.13 -0.15 -5.02
N ILE A 89 -0.23 -1.39 -5.50
CA ILE A 89 0.92 -2.28 -5.74
C ILE A 89 1.88 -1.67 -6.77
N VAL A 90 1.36 -1.13 -7.88
CA VAL A 90 2.19 -0.43 -8.88
C VAL A 90 2.87 0.79 -8.26
N GLY A 91 2.14 1.58 -7.47
CA GLY A 91 2.69 2.72 -6.73
C GLY A 91 3.80 2.30 -5.76
N PHE A 92 3.64 1.17 -5.08
CA PHE A 92 4.68 0.61 -4.21
C PHE A 92 5.96 0.27 -4.98
N VAL A 93 5.84 -0.42 -6.12
CA VAL A 93 6.99 -0.77 -6.97
C VAL A 93 7.68 0.48 -7.50
N ILE A 94 6.93 1.48 -7.97
CA ILE A 94 7.49 2.78 -8.40
C ILE A 94 8.20 3.47 -7.24
N GLY A 95 7.61 3.48 -6.05
CA GLY A 95 8.22 4.02 -4.84
C GLY A 95 9.55 3.34 -4.50
N LEU A 96 9.65 2.03 -4.72
CA LEU A 96 10.86 1.24 -4.53
C LEU A 96 11.96 1.62 -5.52
N PHE A 97 11.63 1.74 -6.81
CA PHE A 97 12.59 2.22 -7.80
C PHE A 97 13.08 3.64 -7.48
N MET A 98 12.19 4.55 -7.09
CA MET A 98 12.57 5.93 -6.72
C MET A 98 13.45 5.97 -5.48
N ALA A 99 13.14 5.15 -4.46
CA ALA A 99 13.96 5.02 -3.26
C ALA A 99 15.36 4.47 -3.57
N LEU A 100 15.47 3.48 -4.46
CA LEU A 100 16.76 2.96 -4.92
C LEU A 100 17.57 3.98 -5.70
N ILE A 101 16.93 4.77 -6.57
CA ILE A 101 17.59 5.84 -7.32
C ILE A 101 18.13 6.89 -6.36
N LEU A 102 17.34 7.30 -5.36
CA LEU A 102 17.76 8.29 -4.36
C LEU A 102 18.91 7.75 -3.51
N ALA A 103 18.80 6.54 -2.98
CA ALA A 103 19.86 5.89 -2.22
C ALA A 103 21.15 5.71 -3.04
N GLY A 104 21.04 5.36 -4.33
CA GLY A 104 22.17 5.26 -5.24
C GLY A 104 22.78 6.63 -5.61
N SER A 105 21.96 7.69 -5.66
CA SER A 105 22.42 9.06 -5.93
C SER A 105 23.13 9.70 -4.74
N GLU A 106 22.83 9.26 -3.51
CA GLU A 106 23.48 9.71 -2.27
C GLU A 106 24.85 9.04 -2.02
N GLY A 107 25.31 8.16 -2.94
CA GLY A 107 26.71 7.73 -2.99
C GLY A 107 27.07 6.52 -2.11
N ALA A 108 26.19 5.52 -2.00
CA ALA A 108 26.56 4.23 -1.39
C ALA A 108 27.28 3.31 -2.41
N TYR A 109 28.57 3.61 -2.67
CA TYR A 109 29.59 2.66 -3.12
C TYR A 109 30.83 2.86 -2.26
#